data_AF-A0A7J6LUD3-F1
#
_entry.id   AF-A0A7J6LUD3-F1
#
_cell.length_a   1.000
_cell.length_b   1.000
_cell.length_c   1.000
_cell.angle_alpha   90.00
_cell.angle_beta   90.00
_cell.angle_gamma   90.00
#
_symmetry.space_group_name_H-M   'P 1'
#
loop_
_entity.id
_entity.type
_entity.pdbx_description
1 polymer ?
#
loop_
_entity_poly.entity_id
_entity_poly.type
_entity_poly.pdbx_seq_one_letter_code
_entity_poly.pdbx_strand_id
1 'polypeptide(L)'
;QAVVLVLGGAAEALDTKAGRYVLTIRRRKGFFRIAMQKGTPLVPSFGFGENDLWDWMYKKLTFSTPIFSGRGVFTYNFGMLPFRRPVYTVVGEPVEVTQKDHPTSDDIEELKERYIAALRALFDKWRPRLQPNAELIIL
;
A
#
# COMPACT_ATOMS: atom_id res chain seq x y z
N GLN A 1 -21.33 8.46 3.55
CA GLN A 1 -20.84 7.07 3.65
C GLN A 1 -19.41 7.06 3.12
N ALA A 2 -18.47 6.42 3.83
CA ALA A 2 -17.07 6.32 3.39
C ALA A 2 -16.74 4.87 3.05
N VAL A 3 -15.95 4.65 2.01
CA VAL A 3 -15.49 3.33 1.59
C VAL A 3 -13.97 3.32 1.68
N VAL A 4 -13.42 2.30 2.35
CA VAL A 4 -11.97 2.09 2.42
C VAL A 4 -11.61 0.95 1.48
N LEU A 5 -10.69 1.22 0.56
CA LEU A 5 -10.21 0.22 -0.39
C LEU A 5 -8.73 -0.06 -0.12
N VAL A 6 -8.43 -1.29 0.28
CA VAL A 6 -7.05 -1.77 0.36
C VAL A 6 -6.66 -2.23 -1.05
N LEU A 7 -5.75 -1.48 -1.68
CA LEU A 7 -5.29 -1.76 -3.05
C LEU A 7 -4.38 -2.99 -3.09
N GLY A 8 -3.76 -3.34 -1.96
CA GLY A 8 -2.87 -4.48 -1.85
C GLY A 8 -3.57 -5.83 -1.84
N GLY A 9 -2.82 -6.85 -2.22
CA GLY A 9 -3.26 -8.24 -2.26
C GLY A 9 -2.06 -9.19 -2.26
N ALA A 10 -2.28 -10.45 -2.63
CA ALA A 10 -1.24 -11.48 -2.60
C ALA A 10 0.05 -11.10 -3.35
N ALA A 11 -0.07 -10.37 -4.47
CA ALA A 11 1.08 -9.93 -5.26
C ALA A 11 2.01 -8.99 -4.46
N GLU A 12 1.46 -8.03 -3.72
CA GLU A 12 2.25 -7.08 -2.92
C GLU A 12 2.84 -7.75 -1.67
N ALA A 13 2.11 -8.71 -1.10
CA ALA A 13 2.56 -9.50 0.03
C ALA A 13 3.81 -10.33 -0.32
N LEU A 14 3.88 -10.92 -1.52
CA LEU A 14 5.05 -11.69 -1.98
C LEU A 14 6.29 -10.81 -2.24
N ASP A 15 6.08 -9.55 -2.63
CA ASP A 15 7.15 -8.57 -2.86
C ASP A 15 7.63 -7.88 -1.59
N THR A 16 7.00 -8.15 -0.45
CA THR A 16 7.33 -7.56 0.84
C THR A 16 8.80 -7.86 1.19
N LYS A 17 9.54 -6.78 1.49
CA LYS A 17 10.89 -6.80 2.06
C LYS A 17 10.99 -5.63 3.03
N ALA A 18 11.74 -5.81 4.12
CA ALA A 18 12.04 -4.72 5.04
C ALA A 18 12.63 -3.52 4.28
N GLY A 19 12.12 -2.32 4.55
CA GLY A 19 12.54 -1.08 3.87
C GLY A 19 12.18 -0.97 2.38
N ARG A 20 11.35 -1.85 1.80
CA ARG A 20 10.90 -1.70 0.41
C ARG A 20 9.39 -1.88 0.30
N TYR A 21 8.73 -0.89 -0.27
CA TYR A 21 7.29 -0.87 -0.52
C TYR A 21 7.04 -1.01 -2.01
N VAL A 22 6.34 -2.06 -2.40
CA VAL A 22 5.96 -2.33 -3.80
C VAL A 22 4.45 -2.25 -3.91
N LEU A 23 3.94 -1.24 -4.63
CA LEU A 23 2.51 -1.01 -4.82
C LEU A 23 2.12 -1.29 -6.27
N THR A 24 1.11 -2.13 -6.49
CA THR A 24 0.65 -2.56 -7.83
C THR A 24 -0.50 -1.70 -8.35
N ILE A 25 -0.33 -0.38 -8.35
CA ILE A 25 -1.40 0.58 -8.65
C ILE A 25 -1.53 0.85 -10.16
N ARG A 26 -0.45 0.87 -10.94
CA ARG A 26 -0.49 1.27 -12.36
C ARG A 26 -1.35 0.34 -13.21
N ARG A 27 -1.41 -0.94 -12.84
CA ARG A 27 -2.24 -1.97 -13.50
C ARG A 27 -3.73 -1.89 -13.13
N ARG A 28 -4.10 -1.16 -12.06
CA ARG A 28 -5.47 -1.10 -11.53
C ARG A 28 -6.17 0.16 -12.00
N LYS A 29 -7.21 0.00 -12.82
CA LYS A 29 -8.04 1.11 -13.35
C LYS A 29 -9.48 1.14 -12.80
N GLY A 30 -9.94 0.04 -12.21
CA GLY A 30 -11.34 -0.15 -11.86
C GLY A 30 -11.88 0.83 -10.83
N PHE A 31 -11.12 1.11 -9.76
CA PHE A 31 -11.58 1.99 -8.69
C PHE A 31 -11.57 3.46 -9.10
N PHE A 32 -10.60 3.89 -9.93
CA PHE A 32 -10.61 5.23 -10.54
C PHE A 32 -11.84 5.45 -11.39
N ARG A 33 -12.21 4.45 -12.22
CA ARG A 33 -13.44 4.49 -13.02
C ARG A 33 -14.68 4.67 -12.14
N ILE A 34 -14.79 3.92 -11.04
CA ILE A 34 -15.94 4.02 -10.12
C ILE A 34 -15.95 5.39 -9.43
N ALA A 35 -14.79 5.89 -8.98
CA ALA A 35 -14.68 7.20 -8.34
C ALA A 35 -15.14 8.32 -9.28
N MET A 36 -14.76 8.27 -10.57
CA MET A 36 -15.23 9.20 -11.58
C MET A 36 -16.73 9.09 -11.86
N GLN A 37 -17.27 7.89 -11.94
CA GLN A 37 -18.72 7.69 -12.14
C GLN A 37 -19.56 8.21 -10.97
N LYS A 38 -18.99 8.25 -9.77
CA LYS A 38 -19.67 8.71 -8.55
C LYS A 38 -19.27 10.11 -8.11
N GLY A 39 -18.34 10.77 -8.81
CA GLY A 39 -17.82 12.08 -8.41
C GLY A 39 -17.22 12.09 -7.01
N THR A 40 -16.65 10.98 -6.56
CA THR A 40 -16.18 10.84 -5.18
C THR A 40 -14.69 11.16 -5.09
N PRO A 41 -14.27 12.09 -4.20
CA PRO A 41 -12.86 12.41 -4.02
C PRO A 41 -12.08 11.21 -3.48
N LEU A 42 -10.84 11.04 -3.94
CA LEU A 42 -9.97 9.94 -3.54
C LEU A 42 -8.95 10.43 -2.52
N VAL A 43 -8.90 9.82 -1.34
CA VAL A 43 -7.93 10.19 -0.29
C VAL A 43 -6.80 9.15 -0.25
N PRO A 44 -5.55 9.51 -0.58
CA PRO A 44 -4.42 8.58 -0.46
C PRO A 44 -4.09 8.35 1.01
N SER A 45 -3.92 7.09 1.39
CA SER A 45 -3.48 6.66 2.72
C SER A 45 -2.32 5.68 2.57
N PHE A 46 -1.31 5.79 3.43
CA PHE A 46 -0.11 4.96 3.38
C PHE A 46 0.31 4.48 4.77
N GLY A 47 0.64 3.19 4.88
CA GLY A 47 1.14 2.55 6.11
C GLY A 47 2.66 2.35 6.09
N PHE A 48 3.37 2.95 7.02
CA PHE A 48 4.79 2.70 7.27
C PHE A 48 4.97 1.68 8.40
N GLY A 49 5.98 0.81 8.29
CA GLY A 49 6.34 -0.16 9.34
C GLY A 49 5.69 -1.53 9.19
N GLU A 50 4.69 -1.66 8.33
CA GLU A 50 3.98 -2.94 8.11
C GLU A 50 4.91 -4.04 7.62
N ASN A 51 5.85 -3.70 6.72
CA ASN A 51 6.81 -4.65 6.13
C ASN A 51 7.88 -5.14 7.12
N ASP A 52 8.06 -4.45 8.26
CA ASP A 52 9.07 -4.79 9.26
C ASP A 52 8.49 -5.68 10.38
N LEU A 53 7.19 -5.95 10.36
CA LEU A 53 6.50 -6.77 11.35
C LEU A 53 6.80 -8.26 11.21
N TRP A 54 7.19 -8.71 10.02
CA TRP A 54 7.42 -10.12 9.71
C TRP A 54 8.67 -10.29 8.87
N ASP A 55 9.50 -11.26 9.21
CA ASP A 55 10.58 -11.68 8.33
C ASP A 55 10.08 -12.82 7.44
N TRP A 56 9.85 -12.51 6.16
CA TRP A 56 9.32 -13.46 5.18
C TRP A 56 10.45 -14.38 4.72
N MET A 57 10.79 -15.36 5.56
CA MET A 57 11.93 -16.27 5.32
C MET A 57 11.70 -17.29 4.18
N TYR A 58 10.54 -17.28 3.50
CA TYR A 58 10.17 -18.31 2.52
C TYR A 58 9.79 -17.74 1.14
N LYS A 59 10.78 -17.29 0.37
CA LYS A 59 10.61 -16.85 -1.04
C LYS A 59 10.66 -17.97 -2.09
N LYS A 60 10.49 -19.25 -1.72
CA LYS A 60 10.73 -20.38 -2.66
C LYS A 60 9.59 -21.41 -2.84
N LEU A 61 8.42 -21.22 -2.24
CA LEU A 61 7.30 -22.15 -2.44
C LEU A 61 6.12 -21.42 -3.10
N THR A 62 5.63 -21.99 -4.20
CA THR A 62 4.43 -21.59 -4.94
C THR A 62 3.17 -21.58 -4.08
N PHE A 63 3.25 -22.21 -2.90
CA PHE A 63 2.22 -22.26 -1.89
C PHE A 63 2.73 -21.54 -0.63
N SER A 64 1.98 -20.54 -0.15
CA SER A 64 2.31 -19.80 1.07
C SER A 64 2.11 -20.72 2.28
N THR A 65 3.12 -21.53 2.61
CA THR A 65 3.15 -22.23 3.89
C THR A 65 3.31 -21.16 4.99
N PRO A 66 2.36 -21.06 5.94
CA PRO A 66 2.31 -19.99 6.94
C PRO A 66 3.36 -20.23 8.03
N ILE A 67 4.64 -20.17 7.68
CA ILE A 67 5.73 -20.18 8.63
C ILE A 67 6.07 -18.71 8.90
N PHE A 68 5.31 -18.13 9.82
CA PHE A 68 5.56 -16.78 10.32
C PHE A 68 6.75 -16.84 11.28
N SER A 69 7.87 -16.20 10.91
CA SER A 69 8.98 -15.97 11.83
C SER A 69 8.74 -14.66 12.56
N GLY A 70 8.18 -14.79 13.76
CA GLY A 70 7.89 -13.73 14.70
C GLY A 70 8.23 -14.16 16.12
N ARG A 71 7.47 -13.73 17.13
CA ARG A 71 7.72 -14.03 18.55
C ARG A 71 6.85 -15.18 19.04
N GLY A 72 7.39 -16.00 19.93
CA GLY A 72 6.62 -17.00 20.69
C GLY A 72 5.97 -16.38 21.92
N VAL A 73 4.95 -17.04 22.48
CA VAL A 73 4.29 -16.62 23.73
C VAL A 73 5.28 -16.66 24.92
N PHE A 74 6.34 -17.48 24.85
CA PHE A 74 7.32 -17.68 25.92
C PHE A 74 8.81 -17.54 25.51
N THR A 75 9.14 -17.48 24.21
CA THR A 75 10.53 -17.35 23.72
C THR A 75 10.63 -16.26 22.65
N TYR A 76 11.64 -15.39 22.74
CA TYR A 76 11.82 -14.22 21.87
C TYR A 76 12.30 -14.54 20.44
N ASN A 77 12.74 -15.77 20.16
CA ASN A 77 13.48 -16.11 18.94
C ASN A 77 12.70 -16.97 17.92
N PHE A 78 11.46 -17.40 18.20
CA PHE A 78 10.62 -18.15 17.25
C PHE A 78 9.13 -18.17 17.65
N GLY A 79 8.21 -17.74 16.78
CA GLY A 79 6.75 -17.91 16.95
C GLY A 79 5.88 -17.09 15.97
N MET A 80 4.57 -17.18 16.08
CA MET A 80 3.60 -16.61 15.12
C MET A 80 3.11 -15.18 15.46
N LEU A 81 3.84 -14.40 16.27
CA LEU A 81 3.44 -13.03 16.63
C LEU A 81 4.33 -11.99 15.94
N PRO A 82 3.80 -10.86 15.45
CA PRO A 82 4.60 -9.88 14.73
C PRO A 82 5.71 -9.30 15.62
N PHE A 83 6.81 -8.88 15.01
CA PHE A 83 7.83 -8.10 15.69
C PHE A 83 7.23 -6.81 16.24
N ARG A 84 7.71 -6.39 17.42
CA ARG A 84 7.30 -5.12 18.04
C ARG A 84 7.98 -3.95 17.33
N ARG A 85 7.47 -3.59 16.16
CA ARG A 85 7.88 -2.42 15.39
C ARG A 85 6.72 -1.42 15.34
N PRO A 86 6.99 -0.12 15.41
CA PRO A 86 5.93 0.88 15.29
C PRO A 86 5.36 0.89 13.86
N VAL A 87 4.04 0.99 13.77
CA VAL A 87 3.31 1.15 12.51
C VAL A 87 2.68 2.53 12.49
N TYR A 88 2.83 3.25 11.39
CA TYR A 88 2.31 4.60 11.24
C TYR A 88 1.43 4.66 9.98
N THR A 89 0.17 5.04 10.14
CA THR A 89 -0.72 5.33 9.02
C THR A 89 -0.75 6.84 8.80
N VAL A 90 -0.40 7.28 7.60
CA VAL A 90 -0.49 8.68 7.19
C VAL A 90 -1.60 8.83 6.16
N VAL A 91 -2.37 9.91 6.29
CA VAL A 91 -3.46 10.25 5.38
C VAL A 91 -3.10 11.54 4.67
N GLY A 92 -3.24 11.55 3.35
CA GLY A 92 -2.96 12.69 2.50
C GLY A 92 -4.18 13.56 2.23
N GLU A 93 -3.98 14.55 1.37
CA GLU A 93 -5.03 15.46 0.92
C GLU A 93 -5.98 14.77 -0.09
N PRO A 94 -7.27 15.13 -0.10
CA PRO A 94 -8.22 14.62 -1.09
C PRO A 94 -7.81 14.99 -2.51
N VAL A 95 -7.81 14.00 -3.40
CA VAL A 95 -7.68 14.20 -4.85
C VAL A 95 -9.08 14.39 -5.41
N GLU A 96 -9.35 15.63 -5.84
CA GLU A 96 -10.64 16.01 -6.42
C GLU A 96 -10.89 15.29 -7.76
N VAL A 97 -12.12 14.77 -7.92
CA VAL A 97 -12.54 13.97 -9.06
C VAL A 97 -13.74 14.62 -9.75
N THR A 98 -13.60 14.91 -11.03
CA THR A 98 -14.72 15.37 -11.85
C THR A 98 -15.65 14.20 -12.19
N GLN A 99 -16.95 14.34 -11.87
CA GLN A 99 -17.92 13.29 -12.18
C GLN A 99 -18.13 13.16 -13.69
N LYS A 100 -18.03 11.93 -14.20
CA LYS A 100 -18.34 11.56 -15.59
C LYS A 100 -19.03 10.19 -15.62
N ASP A 101 -20.22 10.09 -16.19
CA ASP A 101 -20.98 8.82 -16.25
C ASP A 101 -20.27 7.75 -17.11
N HIS A 102 -19.65 8.20 -18.21
CA HIS A 102 -18.86 7.38 -19.12
C HIS A 102 -17.44 7.93 -19.23
N PRO A 103 -16.56 7.68 -18.23
CA PRO A 103 -15.19 8.16 -18.26
C PRO A 103 -14.40 7.44 -19.35
N THR A 104 -13.58 8.20 -20.09
CA THR A 104 -12.69 7.63 -21.11
C THR A 104 -11.44 7.01 -20.47
N SER A 105 -10.71 6.19 -21.23
CA SER A 105 -9.45 5.60 -20.76
C SER A 105 -8.41 6.66 -20.38
N ASP A 106 -8.40 7.78 -21.09
CA ASP A 106 -7.44 8.87 -20.89
C ASP A 106 -7.77 9.66 -19.63
N ASP A 107 -9.06 9.92 -19.38
CA ASP A 107 -9.53 10.54 -18.12
C ASP A 107 -9.11 9.73 -16.89
N ILE A 108 -9.24 8.40 -16.99
CA ILE A 108 -8.85 7.49 -15.91
C ILE A 108 -7.34 7.50 -15.69
N GLU A 109 -6.57 7.57 -16.78
CA GLU A 109 -5.11 7.62 -16.73
C GLU A 109 -4.62 8.93 -16.09
N GLU A 110 -5.25 10.06 -16.43
CA GLU A 110 -4.96 11.36 -15.83
C GLU A 110 -5.22 11.36 -14.31
N LEU A 111 -6.40 10.88 -13.90
CA LEU A 111 -6.73 10.78 -12.47
C LEU A 111 -5.78 9.83 -11.74
N LYS A 112 -5.43 8.71 -12.37
CA LYS A 112 -4.48 7.74 -11.82
C LYS A 112 -3.11 8.37 -11.60
N GLU A 113 -2.56 9.09 -12.58
CA GLU A 113 -1.26 9.73 -12.43
C GLU A 113 -1.30 10.84 -11.38
N ARG A 114 -2.39 11.64 -11.29
CA ARG A 114 -2.60 12.60 -10.19
C ARG A 114 -2.60 11.92 -8.82
N TYR A 115 -3.30 10.80 -8.68
CA TYR A 115 -3.33 10.03 -7.44
C TYR A 115 -1.96 9.44 -7.08
N ILE A 116 -1.24 8.87 -8.06
CA ILE A 116 0.12 8.34 -7.88
C ILE A 116 1.09 9.45 -7.44
N ALA A 117 0.98 10.64 -8.04
CA ALA A 117 1.79 11.80 -7.67
C ALA A 117 1.52 12.24 -6.22
N ALA A 118 0.24 12.34 -5.84
CA ALA A 118 -0.16 12.66 -4.46
C ALA A 118 0.35 11.62 -3.45
N LEU A 119 0.26 10.33 -3.79
CA LEU A 119 0.76 9.24 -2.95
C LEU A 119 2.28 9.28 -2.79
N ARG A 120 3.03 9.56 -3.88
CA ARG A 120 4.49 9.74 -3.84
C ARG A 120 4.87 10.93 -2.98
N ALA A 121 4.21 12.07 -3.15
CA ALA A 121 4.46 13.25 -2.34
C ALA A 121 4.19 13.00 -0.85
N LEU A 122 3.11 12.28 -0.52
CA LEU A 122 2.80 11.87 0.84
C LEU A 122 3.90 10.95 1.42
N PHE A 123 4.37 9.99 0.63
CA PHE A 123 5.47 9.11 1.03
C PHE A 123 6.75 9.90 1.28
N ASP A 124 7.19 10.72 0.33
CA ASP A 124 8.44 11.48 0.42
C ASP A 124 8.43 12.49 1.57
N LYS A 125 7.27 13.06 1.90
CA LYS A 125 7.09 13.95 3.06
C LYS A 125 7.38 13.25 4.40
N TRP A 126 6.92 12.01 4.56
CA TRP A 126 6.99 11.30 5.84
C TRP A 126 8.15 10.31 5.95
N ARG A 127 8.66 9.84 4.81
CA ARG A 127 9.76 8.88 4.71
C ARG A 127 10.99 9.29 5.56
N PRO A 128 11.52 10.52 5.53
CA PRO A 128 12.71 10.87 6.31
C PRO A 128 12.54 10.68 7.83
N ARG A 129 11.32 10.87 8.33
CA ARG A 129 10.98 10.77 9.75
C ARG A 129 10.65 9.35 10.18
N LEU A 130 9.91 8.62 9.35
CA LEU A 130 9.34 7.33 9.73
C LEU A 130 10.22 6.15 9.27
N GLN A 131 10.75 6.21 8.04
CA GLN A 131 11.63 5.19 7.47
C GLN A 131 12.63 5.79 6.46
N PRO A 132 13.77 6.33 6.91
CA PRO A 132 14.71 7.05 6.04
C PRO A 132 15.31 6.18 4.93
N ASN A 133 15.50 4.89 5.21
CA ASN A 133 16.08 3.94 4.26
C ASN A 133 15.02 3.25 3.38
N ALA A 134 13.74 3.63 3.49
CA ALA A 134 12.69 2.99 2.72
C ALA A 134 12.73 3.39 1.24
N GLU A 135 12.36 2.48 0.35
CA GLU A 135 12.16 2.75 -1.07
C GLU A 135 10.69 2.48 -1.46
N LEU A 136 10.09 3.37 -2.25
CA LEU A 136 8.75 3.19 -2.80
C LEU A 136 8.83 2.90 -4.30
N ILE A 137 8.28 1.75 -4.70
CA ILE A 137 8.18 1.29 -6.08
C ILE A 137 6.70 1.15 -6.42
N ILE A 138 6.25 1.82 -7.49
CA ILE A 138 4.87 1.77 -7.95
C ILE A 138 4.84 1.12 -9.34
N LEU A 139 4.28 -0.10 -9.38
CA LEU A 139 4.16 -1.01 -10.53
C LEU A 139 2.77 -0.99 -11.16
#